data_AF-A0A813X9Q2-F1
#
_entry.id   AF-A0A813X9Q2-F1
#
_cell.length_a   1.000
_cell.length_b   1.000
_cell.length_c   1.000
_cell.angle_alpha   90.00
_cell.angle_beta   90.00
_cell.angle_gamma   90.00
#
_symmetry.space_group_name_H-M   'P 1'
#
loop_
_entity.id
_entity.type
_entity.pdbx_description
1 polymer ?
#
loop_
_entity_poly.entity_id
_entity_poly.type
_entity_poly.pdbx_seq_one_letter_code
_entity_poly.pdbx_strand_id
1 'polypeptide(L)'
;MFSRLFYSSIFPFAIAIFVIFYRSSSLTALSQHLSWRSSSSTHQELIGNLYKDGIIQDKRIIDAMLKVDRADFTDKKSDTYSDRPQYIGYSVTISAPHMHGFALQILKDHLQPGAKVLDIGSGSGYLTACMAYLVRPNGKAIGIEHIQELVNKSIKNIKKHNKKLFDDGLLEIHKGDGRRGYPIQAPYDAIHVGAAIYGTPYELIRQLKVGGRLVAPIGNYFNQEMITYDKKADGTYNEQRHMNVMYVPLTDEKSQYAKAGGRRQI
;
A
#
# COMPACT_ATOMS: atom_id res chain seq x y z
N MET A 1 -34.82 -29.27 -62.52
CA MET A 1 -34.82 -27.84 -62.90
C MET A 1 -35.01 -27.05 -61.60
N PHE A 2 -34.04 -26.19 -61.25
CA PHE A 2 -34.06 -25.02 -60.34
C PHE A 2 -35.22 -24.91 -59.32
N SER A 3 -35.08 -24.58 -58.04
CA SER A 3 -34.00 -23.92 -57.29
C SER A 3 -34.49 -23.58 -55.87
N ARG A 4 -33.58 -23.61 -54.88
CA ARG A 4 -33.38 -22.62 -53.79
C ARG A 4 -34.53 -22.26 -52.82
N LEU A 5 -34.28 -22.52 -51.52
CA LEU A 5 -34.03 -21.56 -50.41
C LEU A 5 -34.75 -21.92 -49.08
N PHE A 6 -33.92 -22.20 -48.06
CA PHE A 6 -33.99 -21.83 -46.64
C PHE A 6 -35.35 -21.56 -45.96
N TYR A 7 -35.59 -22.19 -44.80
CA TYR A 7 -35.56 -21.49 -43.51
C TYR A 7 -35.48 -22.47 -42.32
N SER A 8 -34.71 -22.04 -41.32
CA SER A 8 -34.30 -22.68 -40.08
C SER A 8 -35.37 -22.69 -38.98
N SER A 9 -35.38 -23.70 -38.11
CA SER A 9 -35.84 -23.56 -36.71
C SER A 9 -35.36 -24.74 -35.84
N ILE A 10 -34.19 -24.57 -35.24
CA ILE A 10 -33.75 -25.38 -34.08
C ILE A 10 -33.69 -24.41 -32.90
N PHE A 11 -34.54 -24.67 -31.91
CA PHE A 11 -34.53 -24.03 -30.59
C PHE A 11 -33.23 -24.33 -29.85
N PRO A 12 -32.60 -23.34 -29.18
CA PRO A 12 -31.78 -23.63 -28.01
C PRO A 12 -32.44 -23.10 -26.73
N PHE A 13 -32.44 -23.97 -25.74
CA PHE A 13 -32.75 -23.69 -24.34
C PHE A 13 -31.90 -22.53 -23.80
N ALA A 14 -32.54 -21.48 -23.32
CA ALA A 14 -31.90 -20.45 -22.50
C ALA A 14 -31.97 -20.88 -21.02
N ILE A 15 -30.86 -21.35 -20.47
CA ILE A 15 -30.68 -21.49 -19.02
C ILE A 15 -30.25 -20.12 -18.50
N ALA A 16 -31.19 -19.40 -17.87
CA ALA A 16 -30.90 -18.18 -17.15
C ALA A 16 -30.20 -18.53 -15.82
N ILE A 17 -28.86 -18.41 -15.80
CA ILE A 17 -28.09 -18.44 -14.55
C ILE A 17 -28.25 -17.06 -13.90
N PHE A 18 -29.07 -16.98 -12.86
CA PHE A 18 -29.12 -15.83 -11.95
C PHE A 18 -27.82 -15.80 -11.14
N VAL A 19 -26.84 -15.01 -11.59
CA VAL A 19 -25.70 -14.63 -10.75
C VAL A 19 -26.21 -13.56 -9.78
N ILE A 20 -26.48 -13.99 -8.54
CA ILE A 20 -26.77 -13.09 -7.43
C ILE A 20 -25.49 -12.30 -7.13
N PHE A 21 -25.43 -11.05 -7.59
CA PHE A 21 -24.44 -10.09 -7.11
C PHE A 21 -24.79 -9.73 -5.66
N TYR A 22 -24.11 -10.37 -4.71
CA TYR A 22 -23.99 -9.81 -3.36
C TYR A 22 -23.17 -8.53 -3.45
N ARG A 23 -23.84 -7.38 -3.59
CA ARG A 23 -23.23 -6.08 -3.26
C ARG A 23 -22.93 -6.11 -1.77
N SER A 24 -21.65 -6.23 -1.39
CA SER A 24 -21.21 -5.99 -0.03
C SER A 24 -21.33 -4.50 0.27
N SER A 25 -22.48 -4.08 0.79
CA SER A 25 -22.83 -2.70 1.12
C SER A 25 -22.13 -2.13 2.36
N SER A 26 -21.03 -2.72 2.84
CA SER A 26 -20.48 -2.46 4.17
C SER A 26 -19.21 -1.60 4.22
N LEU A 27 -18.63 -1.18 3.08
CA LEU A 27 -17.37 -0.40 3.09
C LEU A 27 -17.53 1.10 2.85
N THR A 28 -18.59 1.55 2.15
CA THR A 28 -18.77 2.97 1.81
C THR A 28 -19.14 3.85 3.00
N ALA A 29 -19.75 3.31 4.05
CA ALA A 29 -20.09 4.06 5.27
C ALA A 29 -18.90 4.27 6.23
N LEU A 30 -17.79 3.55 6.05
CA LEU A 30 -16.61 3.66 6.94
C LEU A 30 -15.74 4.91 6.68
N SER A 31 -15.80 5.50 5.48
CA SER A 31 -14.77 6.44 5.00
C SER A 31 -14.76 7.82 5.66
N GLN A 32 -15.85 8.28 6.28
CA GLN A 32 -15.93 9.65 6.83
C GLN A 32 -15.86 9.73 8.36
N HIS A 33 -15.96 8.61 9.09
CA HIS A 33 -16.08 8.62 10.55
C HIS A 33 -14.88 8.06 11.33
N LEU A 34 -13.87 7.49 10.66
CA LEU A 34 -12.77 6.75 11.32
C LEU A 34 -11.46 7.54 11.49
N SER A 35 -11.30 8.67 10.82
CA SER A 35 -10.08 9.47 10.94
C SER A 35 -9.93 10.00 12.38
N TRP A 36 -8.74 9.85 12.99
CA TRP A 36 -8.29 10.48 14.24
C TRP A 36 -8.76 9.84 15.56
N ARG A 37 -9.66 8.85 15.53
CA ARG A 37 -10.25 8.26 16.75
C ARG A 37 -9.36 7.26 17.47
N SER A 38 -8.42 6.63 16.76
CA SER A 38 -7.64 5.54 17.35
C SER A 38 -6.43 6.01 18.16
N SER A 39 -6.22 7.34 18.28
CA SER A 39 -5.12 7.94 19.04
C SER A 39 -5.04 7.41 20.48
N SER A 40 -3.83 7.25 21.01
CA SER A 40 -3.60 6.87 22.40
C SER A 40 -2.25 7.42 22.92
N SER A 41 -1.98 7.24 24.21
CA SER A 41 -0.70 7.50 24.88
C SER A 41 0.33 6.38 24.70
N THR A 42 -0.07 5.17 24.31
CA THR A 42 0.85 4.02 24.11
C THR A 42 0.66 3.35 22.75
N HIS A 43 1.73 2.71 22.27
CA HIS A 43 1.69 1.96 21.01
C HIS A 43 0.67 0.82 21.05
N GLN A 44 0.63 0.06 22.15
CA GLN A 44 -0.28 -1.08 22.33
C GLN A 44 -1.74 -0.65 22.29
N GLU A 45 -2.08 0.44 22.99
CA GLU A 45 -3.44 0.96 22.98
C GLU A 45 -3.82 1.56 21.63
N LEU A 46 -2.90 2.24 20.92
CA LEU A 46 -3.14 2.70 19.55
C LEU A 46 -3.53 1.52 18.64
N ILE A 47 -2.75 0.44 18.66
CA ILE A 47 -3.08 -0.75 17.86
C ILE A 47 -4.39 -1.40 18.33
N GLY A 48 -4.62 -1.45 19.64
CA GLY A 48 -5.89 -1.93 20.21
C GLY A 48 -7.10 -1.12 19.78
N ASN A 49 -6.97 0.20 19.65
CA ASN A 49 -8.02 1.08 19.15
C ASN A 49 -8.25 0.87 17.65
N LEU A 50 -7.19 0.74 16.84
CA LEU A 50 -7.34 0.38 15.41
C LEU A 50 -8.12 -0.93 15.22
N TYR A 51 -7.92 -1.90 16.11
CA TYR A 51 -8.71 -3.13 16.12
C TYR A 51 -10.18 -2.90 16.50
N LYS A 52 -10.44 -2.19 17.60
CA LYS A 52 -11.81 -1.86 18.05
C LYS A 52 -12.60 -1.09 17.00
N ASP A 53 -11.92 -0.20 16.26
CA ASP A 53 -12.49 0.63 15.22
C ASP A 53 -12.71 -0.12 13.89
N GLY A 54 -12.37 -1.41 13.81
CA GLY A 54 -12.59 -2.22 12.62
C GLY A 54 -11.56 -2.03 11.50
N ILE A 55 -10.52 -1.23 11.73
CA ILE A 55 -9.51 -0.87 10.71
C ILE A 55 -8.57 -2.03 10.42
N ILE A 56 -8.13 -2.71 11.48
CA ILE A 56 -7.36 -3.96 11.39
C ILE A 56 -8.10 -5.07 12.11
N GLN A 57 -8.18 -6.24 11.50
CA GLN A 57 -8.89 -7.42 12.01
C GLN A 57 -8.06 -8.69 11.87
N ASP A 58 -7.08 -8.70 10.96
CA ASP A 58 -6.19 -9.85 10.78
C ASP A 58 -5.14 -9.92 11.91
N LYS A 59 -5.07 -11.07 12.58
CA LYS A 59 -4.15 -11.28 13.70
C LYS A 59 -2.68 -11.04 13.32
N ARG A 60 -2.25 -11.45 12.12
CA ARG A 60 -0.86 -11.28 11.67
C ARG A 60 -0.53 -9.80 11.46
N ILE A 61 -1.48 -9.02 10.97
CA ILE A 61 -1.35 -7.57 10.82
C ILE A 61 -1.24 -6.89 12.18
N ILE A 62 -2.14 -7.22 13.11
CA ILE A 62 -2.10 -6.70 14.49
C ILE A 62 -0.74 -7.05 15.12
N ASP A 63 -0.31 -8.30 15.01
CA ASP A 63 0.95 -8.79 15.56
C ASP A 63 2.19 -8.13 14.91
N ALA A 64 2.12 -7.75 13.63
CA ALA A 64 3.20 -7.05 12.93
C ALA A 64 3.26 -5.57 13.35
N MET A 65 2.11 -4.89 13.39
CA MET A 65 2.03 -3.51 13.83
C MET A 65 2.40 -3.35 15.31
N LEU A 66 2.04 -4.30 16.18
CA LEU A 66 2.50 -4.31 17.57
C LEU A 66 4.03 -4.48 17.70
N LYS A 67 4.65 -5.26 16.82
CA LYS A 67 6.11 -5.44 16.82
C LYS A 67 6.83 -4.18 16.37
N VAL A 68 6.33 -3.52 15.33
CA VAL A 68 6.96 -2.32 14.77
C VAL A 68 6.45 -1.08 15.52
N ASP A 69 7.16 -0.71 16.59
CA ASP A 69 6.83 0.47 17.37
C ASP A 69 6.98 1.74 16.52
N ARG A 70 5.88 2.50 16.39
CA ARG A 70 5.85 3.74 15.61
C ARG A 70 6.84 4.79 16.13
N ALA A 71 7.20 4.76 17.41
CA ALA A 71 8.17 5.68 18.03
C ALA A 71 9.58 5.62 17.41
N ASP A 72 9.93 4.50 16.78
CA ASP A 72 11.20 4.37 16.07
C ASP A 72 11.23 5.11 14.72
N PHE A 73 10.06 5.54 14.21
CA PHE A 73 9.88 6.04 12.85
C PHE A 73 9.38 7.49 12.79
N THR A 74 9.29 8.17 13.94
CA THR A 74 8.78 9.55 14.09
C THR A 74 9.81 10.45 14.76
N ASP A 75 9.88 11.73 14.37
CA ASP A 75 10.84 12.66 14.96
C ASP A 75 10.40 13.23 16.31
N LYS A 76 9.10 13.51 16.46
CA LYS A 76 8.53 14.15 17.66
C LYS A 76 7.86 13.11 18.55
N LYS A 77 8.39 12.95 19.78
CA LYS A 77 7.87 11.96 20.74
C LYS A 77 6.46 12.27 21.23
N SER A 78 6.11 13.54 21.41
CA SER A 78 4.86 13.97 22.07
C SER A 78 3.59 13.49 21.39
N ASP A 79 3.65 13.22 20.08
CA ASP A 79 2.48 12.92 19.28
C ASP A 79 2.50 11.52 18.66
N THR A 80 3.57 10.75 18.88
CA THR A 80 3.91 9.50 18.17
C THR A 80 2.71 8.60 17.89
N TYR A 81 1.86 8.38 18.90
CA TYR A 81 0.73 7.46 18.84
C TYR A 81 -0.62 8.14 18.58
N SER A 82 -0.59 9.39 18.11
CA SER A 82 -1.77 10.04 17.53
C SER A 82 -2.09 9.40 16.18
N ASP A 83 -3.37 9.12 15.94
CA ASP A 83 -3.84 8.55 14.69
C ASP A 83 -3.92 9.62 13.57
N ARG A 84 -2.75 10.12 13.18
CA ARG A 84 -2.60 11.19 12.20
C ARG A 84 -1.25 11.18 11.48
N PRO A 85 -1.16 11.83 10.31
CA PRO A 85 0.11 12.03 9.65
C PRO A 85 1.04 12.91 10.50
N GLN A 86 2.35 12.64 10.42
CA GLN A 86 3.38 13.44 11.10
C GLN A 86 4.52 13.76 10.16
N TYR A 87 5.01 15.01 10.20
CA TYR A 87 6.13 15.41 9.36
C TYR A 87 7.40 14.65 9.72
N ILE A 88 8.11 14.20 8.68
CA ILE A 88 9.40 13.51 8.80
C ILE A 88 10.52 14.25 8.04
N GLY A 89 10.27 15.51 7.67
CA GLY A 89 11.14 16.34 6.83
C GLY A 89 10.81 16.22 5.34
N TYR A 90 11.49 17.02 4.52
CA TYR A 90 11.44 16.96 3.04
C TYR A 90 10.02 17.03 2.46
N SER A 91 9.14 17.84 3.10
CA SER A 91 7.75 18.08 2.71
C SER A 91 6.86 16.84 2.61
N VAL A 92 7.18 15.80 3.40
CA VAL A 92 6.37 14.59 3.50
C VAL A 92 6.11 14.21 4.96
N THR A 93 5.16 13.30 5.13
CA THR A 93 4.72 12.79 6.42
C THR A 93 4.86 11.27 6.44
N ILE A 94 5.10 10.72 7.64
CA ILE A 94 4.71 9.33 7.90
C ILE A 94 3.18 9.30 7.99
N SER A 95 2.54 8.39 7.24
CA SER A 95 1.07 8.29 7.18
C SER A 95 0.46 8.01 8.55
N ALA A 96 -0.83 8.33 8.69
CA ALA A 96 -1.59 7.98 9.89
C ALA A 96 -1.58 6.46 10.13
N PRO A 97 -1.54 6.00 11.38
CA PRO A 97 -1.67 4.60 11.76
C PRO A 97 -2.82 3.86 11.05
N HIS A 98 -4.01 4.46 10.95
CA HIS A 98 -5.13 3.84 10.25
C HIS A 98 -4.85 3.57 8.76
N MET A 99 -4.12 4.46 8.09
CA MET A 99 -3.77 4.28 6.68
C MET A 99 -2.79 3.13 6.46
N HIS A 100 -1.83 2.96 7.37
CA HIS A 100 -0.95 1.78 7.35
C HIS A 100 -1.75 0.49 7.62
N GLY A 101 -2.61 0.50 8.64
CA GLY A 101 -3.46 -0.64 8.96
C GLY A 101 -4.34 -1.06 7.78
N PHE A 102 -5.00 -0.07 7.15
CA PHE A 102 -5.84 -0.28 5.98
C PHE A 102 -5.07 -0.86 4.78
N ALA A 103 -3.90 -0.30 4.46
CA ALA A 103 -3.06 -0.81 3.37
C ALA A 103 -2.63 -2.27 3.62
N LEU A 104 -2.19 -2.60 4.83
CA LEU A 104 -1.86 -3.98 5.20
C LEU A 104 -3.09 -4.89 5.10
N GLN A 105 -4.27 -4.41 5.53
CA GLN A 105 -5.51 -5.18 5.53
C GLN A 105 -5.98 -5.52 4.11
N ILE A 106 -5.85 -4.58 3.18
CA ILE A 106 -6.13 -4.78 1.74
C ILE A 106 -5.19 -5.80 1.11
N LEU A 107 -3.93 -5.79 1.53
CA LEU A 107 -2.88 -6.65 0.98
C LEU A 107 -2.73 -7.98 1.74
N LYS A 108 -3.53 -8.25 2.78
CA LYS A 108 -3.35 -9.38 3.71
C LYS A 108 -3.09 -10.72 3.02
N ASP A 109 -3.83 -11.01 1.94
CA ASP A 109 -3.75 -12.29 1.23
C ASP A 109 -2.48 -12.42 0.37
N HIS A 110 -1.77 -11.32 0.13
CA HIS A 110 -0.53 -11.23 -0.65
C HIS A 110 0.71 -11.02 0.24
N LEU A 111 0.50 -10.61 1.50
CA LEU A 111 1.56 -10.47 2.52
C LEU A 111 1.76 -11.80 3.25
N GLN A 112 2.13 -12.85 2.51
CA GLN A 112 2.31 -14.21 3.02
C GLN A 112 3.79 -14.56 3.26
N PRO A 113 4.12 -15.54 4.12
CA PRO A 113 5.49 -16.04 4.23
C PRO A 113 6.07 -16.43 2.87
N GLY A 114 7.28 -15.98 2.56
CA GLY A 114 7.92 -16.21 1.26
C GLY A 114 7.57 -15.18 0.17
N ALA A 115 6.61 -14.27 0.42
CA ALA A 115 6.22 -13.27 -0.55
C ALA A 115 7.31 -12.20 -0.75
N LYS A 116 7.40 -11.69 -1.98
CA LYS A 116 8.23 -10.54 -2.33
C LYS A 116 7.33 -9.33 -2.57
N VAL A 117 7.57 -8.27 -1.81
CA VAL A 117 6.69 -7.10 -1.77
C VAL A 117 7.46 -5.80 -1.96
N LEU A 118 6.82 -4.83 -2.60
CA LEU A 118 7.39 -3.53 -2.92
C LEU A 118 6.60 -2.41 -2.24
N ASP A 119 7.31 -1.49 -1.60
CA ASP A 119 6.77 -0.29 -0.96
C ASP A 119 7.33 0.96 -1.65
N ILE A 120 6.52 1.60 -2.48
CA ILE A 120 6.89 2.80 -3.22
C ILE A 120 6.61 4.05 -2.39
N GLY A 121 7.62 4.91 -2.24
CA GLY A 121 7.56 6.06 -1.33
C GLY A 121 7.71 5.60 0.12
N SER A 122 8.74 4.76 0.38
CA SER A 122 8.91 4.10 1.69
C SER A 122 9.11 5.09 2.85
N GLY A 123 9.51 6.34 2.58
CA GLY A 123 9.47 7.43 3.55
C GLY A 123 10.22 7.14 4.85
N SER A 124 9.49 6.97 5.95
CA SER A 124 10.09 6.66 7.26
C SER A 124 10.63 5.23 7.38
N GLY A 125 10.21 4.31 6.50
CA GLY A 125 10.50 2.88 6.55
C GLY A 125 9.53 2.06 7.41
N TYR A 126 8.52 2.68 8.02
CA TYR A 126 7.58 2.00 8.94
C TYR A 126 6.81 0.87 8.25
N LEU A 127 6.15 1.17 7.14
CA LEU A 127 5.32 0.19 6.45
C LEU A 127 6.16 -0.93 5.83
N THR A 128 7.33 -0.59 5.28
CA THR A 128 8.29 -1.58 4.78
C THR A 128 8.72 -2.56 5.88
N ALA A 129 8.96 -2.07 7.10
CA ALA A 129 9.26 -2.92 8.26
C ALA A 129 8.08 -3.83 8.64
N CYS A 130 6.85 -3.30 8.68
CA CYS A 130 5.64 -4.11 8.91
C CYS A 130 5.49 -5.21 7.86
N MET A 131 5.69 -4.89 6.58
CA MET A 131 5.68 -5.85 5.49
C MET A 131 6.74 -6.95 5.67
N ALA A 132 7.96 -6.60 6.06
CA ALA A 132 9.02 -7.57 6.33
C ALA A 132 8.64 -8.57 7.43
N TYR A 133 7.93 -8.13 8.48
CA TYR A 133 7.42 -9.04 9.51
C TYR A 133 6.30 -9.96 9.01
N LEU A 134 5.50 -9.52 8.04
CA LEU A 134 4.38 -10.29 7.50
C LEU A 134 4.83 -11.34 6.50
N VAL A 135 5.87 -11.06 5.71
CA VAL A 135 6.35 -11.97 4.66
C VAL A 135 7.42 -12.96 5.14
N ARG A 136 7.78 -12.94 6.42
CA ARG A 136 8.70 -13.91 7.01
C ARG A 136 8.01 -15.26 7.31
N PRO A 137 8.77 -16.38 7.36
CA PRO A 137 10.16 -16.52 6.90
C PRO A 137 10.28 -16.47 5.37
N ASN A 138 11.51 -16.28 4.88
CA ASN A 138 11.90 -16.41 3.46
C ASN A 138 11.27 -15.42 2.46
N GLY A 139 10.46 -14.46 2.90
CA GLY A 139 10.01 -13.35 2.06
C GLY A 139 10.98 -12.18 2.06
N LYS A 140 10.65 -11.14 1.29
CA LYS A 140 11.45 -9.91 1.20
C LYS A 140 10.56 -8.69 0.97
N ALA A 141 10.74 -7.65 1.79
CA ALA A 141 10.15 -6.33 1.59
C ALA A 141 11.19 -5.35 1.03
N ILE A 142 10.84 -4.65 -0.04
CA ILE A 142 11.73 -3.70 -0.71
C ILE A 142 11.08 -2.32 -0.68
N GLY A 143 11.75 -1.33 -0.08
CA GLY A 143 11.32 0.06 -0.08
C GLY A 143 12.06 0.89 -1.13
N ILE A 144 11.34 1.72 -1.88
CA ILE A 144 11.92 2.69 -2.83
C ILE A 144 11.56 4.10 -2.37
N GLU A 145 12.58 4.96 -2.25
CA GLU A 145 12.44 6.35 -1.85
C GLU A 145 13.35 7.24 -2.73
N HIS A 146 12.84 8.36 -3.21
CA HIS A 146 13.61 9.22 -4.12
C HIS A 146 14.46 10.27 -3.40
N ILE A 147 14.15 10.60 -2.14
CA ILE A 147 14.94 11.54 -1.31
C ILE A 147 16.01 10.78 -0.55
N GLN A 148 17.30 11.07 -0.80
CA GLN A 148 18.42 10.34 -0.19
C GLN A 148 18.42 10.42 1.34
N GLU A 149 18.04 11.57 1.89
CA GLU A 149 18.02 11.79 3.32
C GLU A 149 16.90 10.97 4.00
N LEU A 150 15.78 10.74 3.32
CA LEU A 150 14.73 9.83 3.79
C LEU A 150 15.15 8.36 3.66
N VAL A 151 15.90 7.98 2.62
CA VAL A 151 16.55 6.65 2.54
C VAL A 151 17.46 6.43 3.74
N ASN A 152 18.35 7.36 4.03
CA ASN A 152 19.29 7.25 5.14
C ASN A 152 18.54 7.18 6.50
N LYS A 153 17.50 8.00 6.65
CA LYS A 153 16.68 8.06 7.85
C LYS A 153 15.88 6.78 8.07
N SER A 154 15.24 6.24 7.03
CA SER A 154 14.50 4.97 7.14
C SER A 154 15.41 3.80 7.50
N ILE A 155 16.61 3.72 6.89
CA ILE A 155 17.61 2.71 7.26
C ILE A 155 18.00 2.86 8.74
N LYS A 156 18.23 4.09 9.22
CA LYS A 156 18.54 4.34 10.64
C LYS A 156 17.40 3.91 11.56
N ASN A 157 16.15 4.27 11.23
CA ASN A 157 14.96 3.92 11.99
C ASN A 157 14.80 2.39 12.09
N ILE A 158 14.90 1.69 10.96
CA ILE A 158 14.77 0.23 10.89
C ILE A 158 15.90 -0.46 11.65
N LYS A 159 17.15 0.02 11.54
CA LYS A 159 18.27 -0.54 12.33
C LYS A 159 18.10 -0.34 13.83
N LYS A 160 17.59 0.82 14.25
CA LYS A 160 17.24 1.10 15.65
C LYS A 160 16.14 0.16 16.13
N HIS A 161 15.11 -0.04 15.32
CA HIS A 161 13.98 -0.92 15.62
C HIS A 161 14.42 -2.39 15.71
N ASN A 162 14.98 -2.93 14.62
CA ASN A 162 15.48 -4.30 14.53
C ASN A 162 16.44 -4.45 13.33
N LYS A 163 17.74 -4.37 13.59
CA LYS A 163 18.80 -4.56 12.57
C LYS A 163 18.73 -5.92 11.86
N LYS A 164 18.20 -6.98 12.50
CA LYS A 164 18.12 -8.32 11.90
C LYS A 164 17.26 -8.36 10.63
N LEU A 165 16.32 -7.42 10.46
CA LEU A 165 15.54 -7.33 9.21
C LEU A 165 16.43 -7.12 7.98
N PHE A 166 17.54 -6.38 8.13
CA PHE A 166 18.54 -6.24 7.07
C PHE A 166 19.49 -7.46 7.02
N ASP A 167 19.99 -7.88 8.19
CA ASP A 167 21.01 -8.94 8.26
C ASP A 167 20.50 -10.29 7.73
N ASP A 168 19.22 -10.58 7.96
CA ASP A 168 18.53 -11.79 7.49
C ASP A 168 18.04 -11.65 6.03
N GLY A 169 18.29 -10.52 5.37
CA GLY A 169 17.87 -10.27 3.99
C GLY A 169 16.35 -10.12 3.79
N LEU A 170 15.58 -9.91 4.87
CA LEU A 170 14.13 -9.75 4.83
C LEU A 170 13.70 -8.37 4.34
N LEU A 171 14.58 -7.37 4.42
CA LEU A 171 14.28 -5.98 4.08
C LEU A 171 15.43 -5.30 3.32
N GLU A 172 15.08 -4.55 2.28
CA GLU A 172 15.98 -3.64 1.58
C GLU A 172 15.33 -2.27 1.38
N ILE A 173 16.13 -1.19 1.41
CA ILE A 173 15.69 0.17 1.06
C ILE A 173 16.65 0.70 0.00
N HIS A 174 16.11 1.21 -1.11
CA HIS A 174 16.90 1.75 -2.22
C HIS A 174 16.51 3.19 -2.54
N LYS A 175 17.50 3.99 -2.95
CA LYS A 175 17.23 5.27 -3.60
C LYS A 175 16.75 5.01 -5.04
N GLY A 176 15.62 5.59 -5.43
CA GLY A 176 15.13 5.46 -6.81
C GLY A 176 13.83 6.19 -7.09
N ASP A 177 13.52 6.34 -8.39
CA ASP A 177 12.24 6.87 -8.85
C ASP A 177 11.17 5.78 -8.76
N GLY A 178 10.33 5.88 -7.72
CA GLY A 178 9.26 4.91 -7.47
C GLY A 178 8.23 4.77 -8.58
N ARG A 179 8.10 5.74 -9.49
CA ARG A 179 7.21 5.64 -10.67
C ARG A 179 7.65 4.54 -11.64
N ARG A 180 8.92 4.16 -11.59
CA ARG A 180 9.52 3.09 -12.41
C ARG A 180 9.50 1.74 -11.70
N GLY A 181 8.96 1.66 -10.48
CA GLY A 181 9.04 0.47 -9.64
C GLY A 181 10.50 0.11 -9.32
N TYR A 182 10.78 -1.19 -9.24
CA TYR A 182 12.12 -1.71 -9.06
C TYR A 182 12.33 -3.01 -9.86
N PRO A 183 12.48 -2.90 -11.19
CA PRO A 183 12.43 -4.05 -12.09
C PRO A 183 13.52 -5.11 -11.81
N ILE A 184 14.63 -4.72 -11.18
CA ILE A 184 15.75 -5.60 -10.84
C ILE A 184 15.30 -6.79 -9.97
N GLN A 185 14.31 -6.58 -9.09
CA GLN A 185 13.80 -7.64 -8.21
C GLN A 185 12.34 -8.01 -8.46
N ALA A 186 11.72 -7.45 -9.49
CA ALA A 186 10.44 -7.92 -9.98
C ALA A 186 10.51 -9.42 -10.38
N PRO A 187 9.39 -10.16 -10.37
CA PRO A 187 8.03 -9.70 -10.07
C PRO A 187 7.66 -9.77 -8.57
N TYR A 188 6.60 -9.04 -8.20
CA TYR A 188 6.11 -8.87 -6.82
C TYR A 188 4.75 -9.53 -6.59
N ASP A 189 4.57 -10.12 -5.40
CA ASP A 189 3.28 -10.61 -4.93
C ASP A 189 2.36 -9.45 -4.54
N ALA A 190 2.94 -8.39 -3.96
CA ALA A 190 2.21 -7.19 -3.58
C ALA A 190 3.02 -5.91 -3.82
N ILE A 191 2.36 -4.84 -4.24
CA ILE A 191 2.94 -3.50 -4.37
C ILE A 191 2.05 -2.51 -3.61
N HIS A 192 2.65 -1.75 -2.70
CA HIS A 192 2.02 -0.58 -2.07
C HIS A 192 2.63 0.70 -2.64
N VAL A 193 1.81 1.73 -2.80
CA VAL A 193 2.28 3.08 -3.12
C VAL A 193 1.80 4.06 -2.05
N GLY A 194 2.74 4.65 -1.32
CA GLY A 194 2.51 5.63 -0.25
C GLY A 194 2.36 7.07 -0.74
N ALA A 195 2.08 7.30 -2.02
CA ALA A 195 1.94 8.62 -2.64
C ALA A 195 0.97 8.58 -3.82
N ALA A 196 0.20 9.66 -4.01
CA ALA A 196 -0.86 9.75 -4.99
C ALA A 196 -0.35 9.74 -6.44
N ILE A 197 -0.89 8.86 -7.26
CA ILE A 197 -0.55 8.74 -8.68
C ILE A 197 -1.64 9.38 -9.54
N TYR A 198 -1.22 10.16 -10.54
CA TYR A 198 -2.12 10.62 -11.58
C TYR A 198 -2.23 9.56 -12.69
N GLY A 199 -3.43 9.02 -12.89
CA GLY A 199 -3.69 7.98 -13.88
C GLY A 199 -3.28 6.57 -13.45
N THR A 200 -3.42 5.61 -14.36
CA THR A 200 -3.16 4.19 -14.09
C THR A 200 -1.65 3.89 -14.04
N PRO A 201 -1.16 3.21 -12.98
CA PRO A 201 0.27 2.93 -12.81
C PRO A 201 0.74 1.68 -13.59
N TYR A 202 0.69 1.74 -14.92
CA TYR A 202 1.00 0.59 -15.79
C TYR A 202 2.38 -0.04 -15.53
N GLU A 203 3.41 0.78 -15.26
CA GLU A 203 4.77 0.29 -14.98
C GLU A 203 4.83 -0.55 -13.70
N LEU A 204 4.04 -0.20 -12.69
CA LEU A 204 3.98 -0.96 -11.45
C LEU A 204 3.12 -2.23 -11.61
N ILE A 205 1.99 -2.15 -12.31
CA ILE A 205 1.14 -3.31 -12.63
C ILE A 205 1.93 -4.36 -13.42
N ARG A 206 2.78 -3.93 -14.36
CA ARG A 206 3.66 -4.84 -15.12
C ARG A 206 4.58 -5.65 -14.22
N GLN A 207 5.06 -5.07 -13.13
CA GLN A 207 5.97 -5.72 -12.17
C GLN A 207 5.27 -6.64 -11.16
N LEU A 208 3.94 -6.72 -11.15
CA LEU A 208 3.22 -7.74 -10.38
C LEU A 208 3.41 -9.14 -10.98
N LYS A 209 3.42 -10.15 -10.12
CA LYS A 209 3.16 -11.54 -10.51
C LYS A 209 1.71 -11.69 -10.99
N VAL A 210 1.44 -12.75 -11.75
CA VAL A 210 0.05 -13.19 -11.95
C VAL A 210 -0.57 -13.51 -10.59
N GLY A 211 -1.77 -12.99 -10.34
CA GLY A 211 -2.44 -13.07 -9.04
C GLY A 211 -1.91 -12.08 -7.99
N GLY A 212 -0.92 -11.24 -8.33
CA GLY A 212 -0.42 -10.21 -7.43
C GLY A 212 -1.35 -8.99 -7.37
N ARG A 213 -1.26 -8.23 -6.28
CA ARG A 213 -2.06 -7.03 -6.02
C ARG A 213 -1.21 -5.78 -5.87
N LEU A 214 -1.59 -4.71 -6.56
CA LEU A 214 -1.12 -3.35 -6.28
C LEU A 214 -2.21 -2.58 -5.53
N VAL A 215 -1.83 -1.78 -4.54
CA VAL A 215 -2.70 -0.78 -3.88
C VAL A 215 -2.05 0.59 -3.97
N ALA A 216 -2.80 1.58 -4.43
CA ALA A 216 -2.30 2.95 -4.57
C ALA A 216 -3.43 3.99 -4.43
N PRO A 217 -3.15 5.17 -3.87
CA PRO A 217 -3.98 6.34 -4.03
C PRO A 217 -3.89 6.85 -5.47
N ILE A 218 -5.02 6.91 -6.17
CA ILE A 218 -5.13 7.35 -7.57
C ILE A 218 -5.99 8.60 -7.63
N GLY A 219 -5.47 9.66 -8.25
CA GLY A 219 -6.22 10.89 -8.44
C GLY A 219 -5.35 12.14 -8.48
N ASN A 220 -6.01 13.30 -8.50
CA ASN A 220 -5.35 14.60 -8.46
C ASN A 220 -5.33 15.16 -7.02
N TYR A 221 -4.86 16.38 -6.82
CA TYR A 221 -4.78 16.96 -5.48
C TYR A 221 -6.14 17.14 -4.78
N PHE A 222 -7.22 17.29 -5.55
CA PHE A 222 -8.56 17.58 -5.03
C PHE A 222 -9.42 16.34 -4.83
N ASN A 223 -9.13 15.25 -5.55
CA ASN A 223 -9.88 14.02 -5.49
C ASN A 223 -8.96 12.82 -5.71
N GLN A 224 -8.78 12.01 -4.66
CA GLN A 224 -7.99 10.78 -4.69
C GLN A 224 -8.79 9.66 -4.05
N GLU A 225 -8.72 8.49 -4.66
CA GLU A 225 -9.32 7.26 -4.16
C GLU A 225 -8.24 6.20 -3.95
N MET A 226 -8.36 5.40 -2.89
CA MET A 226 -7.55 4.20 -2.76
C MET A 226 -8.09 3.14 -3.72
N ILE A 227 -7.24 2.66 -4.63
CA ILE A 227 -7.59 1.69 -5.66
C ILE A 227 -6.65 0.49 -5.58
N THR A 228 -7.20 -0.71 -5.76
CA THR A 228 -6.43 -1.93 -5.98
C THR A 228 -6.48 -2.40 -7.42
N TYR A 229 -5.36 -2.97 -7.88
CA TYR A 229 -5.21 -3.60 -9.19
C TYR A 229 -4.75 -5.04 -9.00
N ASP A 230 -5.58 -6.01 -9.38
CA ASP A 230 -5.28 -7.44 -9.30
C ASP A 230 -4.91 -7.99 -10.67
N LYS A 231 -3.68 -8.47 -10.84
CA LYS A 231 -3.17 -8.94 -12.14
C LYS A 231 -3.71 -10.32 -12.49
N LYS A 232 -4.35 -10.44 -13.64
CA LYS A 232 -4.89 -11.70 -14.18
C LYS A 232 -3.82 -12.51 -14.92
N ALA A 233 -4.14 -13.78 -15.17
CA ALA A 233 -3.26 -14.69 -15.90
C ALA A 233 -3.01 -14.28 -17.36
N ASP A 234 -3.96 -13.58 -18.00
CA ASP A 234 -3.83 -13.05 -19.36
C ASP A 234 -3.04 -11.73 -19.44
N GLY A 235 -2.50 -11.25 -18.32
CA GLY A 235 -1.75 -10.00 -18.22
C GLY A 235 -2.61 -8.74 -18.05
N THR A 236 -3.94 -8.85 -18.14
CA THR A 236 -4.86 -7.76 -17.80
C THR A 236 -5.02 -7.63 -16.26
N TYR A 237 -5.86 -6.71 -15.79
CA TYR A 237 -6.09 -6.52 -14.35
C TYR A 237 -7.55 -6.22 -14.03
N ASN A 238 -7.96 -6.54 -12.81
CA ASN A 238 -9.21 -6.03 -12.21
C ASN A 238 -8.89 -4.79 -11.38
N GLU A 239 -9.75 -3.78 -11.46
CA GLU A 239 -9.68 -2.57 -10.64
C GLU A 239 -10.78 -2.62 -9.58
N GLN A 240 -10.45 -2.29 -8.33
CA GLN A 240 -11.43 -2.10 -7.26
C GLN A 240 -11.14 -0.81 -6.50
N ARG A 241 -12.17 0.03 -6.36
CA ARG A 241 -12.14 1.28 -5.60
C ARG A 241 -12.57 1.03 -4.15
N HIS A 242 -11.92 1.70 -3.21
CA HIS A 242 -12.19 1.51 -1.78
C HIS A 242 -12.76 2.76 -1.12
N MET A 243 -11.94 3.77 -0.87
CA MET A 243 -12.33 4.96 -0.12
C MET A 243 -11.59 6.21 -0.61
N ASN A 244 -12.16 7.38 -0.34
CA ASN A 244 -11.48 8.65 -0.58
C ASN A 244 -10.31 8.81 0.40
N VAL A 245 -9.19 9.31 -0.11
CA VAL A 245 -7.95 9.48 0.65
C VAL A 245 -7.27 10.80 0.31
N MET A 246 -6.28 11.17 1.11
CA MET A 246 -5.45 12.34 0.83
C MET A 246 -3.98 11.98 1.11
N TYR A 247 -3.22 11.83 0.04
CA TYR A 247 -1.80 11.53 0.05
C TYR A 247 -0.99 12.65 -0.60
N VAL A 248 0.28 12.73 -0.21
CA VAL A 248 1.29 13.51 -0.92
C VAL A 248 1.42 12.98 -2.36
N PRO A 249 1.68 13.83 -3.36
CA PRO A 249 1.78 13.39 -4.75
C PRO A 249 3.06 12.57 -4.99
N LEU A 250 2.95 11.50 -5.77
CA LEU A 250 4.10 10.80 -6.34
C LEU A 250 4.67 11.66 -7.48
N THR A 251 5.74 12.38 -7.18
CA THR A 251 6.28 13.46 -8.02
C THR A 251 7.77 13.25 -8.30
N ASP A 252 8.38 14.16 -9.05
CA ASP A 252 9.83 14.18 -9.22
C ASP A 252 10.54 14.74 -7.97
N GLU A 253 11.74 14.22 -7.71
CA GLU A 253 12.60 14.60 -6.58
C GLU A 253 12.79 16.12 -6.47
N LYS A 254 12.99 16.81 -7.60
CA LYS A 254 13.23 18.27 -7.63
C LYS A 254 12.00 19.05 -7.18
N SER A 255 10.81 18.70 -7.66
CA SER A 255 9.55 19.32 -7.25
C SER A 255 9.29 19.18 -5.76
N GLN A 256 9.63 18.04 -5.16
CA GLN A 256 9.49 17.84 -3.72
C GLN A 256 10.51 18.68 -2.92
N TYR A 257 11.78 18.69 -3.32
CA TYR A 257 12.79 19.55 -2.66
C TYR A 257 12.46 21.04 -2.75
N ALA A 258 11.91 21.50 -3.88
CA ALA A 258 11.50 22.89 -4.05
C ALA A 258 10.44 23.28 -3.00
N LYS A 259 9.47 22.39 -2.74
CA LYS A 259 8.45 22.57 -1.69
C LYS A 259 9.02 22.51 -0.28
N ALA A 260 10.18 21.88 -0.08
CA ALA A 260 10.87 21.81 1.21
C ALA A 260 11.68 23.08 1.54
N GLY A 261 11.62 24.12 0.71
CA GLY A 261 12.31 25.39 0.93
C GLY A 261 13.67 25.50 0.24
N GLY A 262 13.93 24.69 -0.79
CA GLY A 262 15.06 24.87 -1.74
C GLY A 262 16.47 24.68 -1.17
N ARG A 263 16.63 24.44 0.13
CA ARG A 263 17.93 24.11 0.73
C ARG A 263 18.04 22.59 0.82
N ARG A 264 19.00 22.01 0.10
CA ARG A 264 19.66 20.78 0.59
C ARG A 264 20.05 21.11 2.03
N GLN A 265 19.49 20.41 3.01
CA GLN A 265 20.04 20.44 4.35
C GLN A 265 21.34 19.64 4.26
N ILE A 266 22.39 20.33 3.80
CA ILE A 266 23.75 19.81 3.62
C ILE A 266 24.36 19.55 4.99
#